data_AF-A0A1V2PK25-F1
#
_entry.id   AF-A0A1V2PK25-F1
#
_cell.length_a   1.000
_cell.length_b   1.000
_cell.length_c   1.000
_cell.angle_alpha   90.00
_cell.angle_beta   90.00
_cell.angle_gamma   90.00
#
_symmetry.space_group_name_H-M   'P 1'
#
loop_
_entity.id
_entity.type
_entity.pdbx_description
1 polymer ?
#
loop_
_entity_poly.entity_id
_entity_poly.type
_entity_poly.pdbx_seq_one_letter_code
_entity_poly.pdbx_strand_id
1 'polypeptide(L)'
;MVAAVVATMGVGNSAVAETNPVIAAAKVCNIGSCSAEATLTVDGAGREILTVSDNHADDSSAVAVYWVEGRTGPPTYVWAHGNGTKTRHQIEPDVPAGKYVKFRACIGEYGARQVLWDTCGETQQPAGVAARHDAPVLTPESGTTAQAAADKVKVMSWNLGAGANFQEIDGWADTIAAHRPDVVGVQEACKTDIDGVEKRLRDKHGLDYQLEYGMVESKPGPCGFPTTDFGQAMLSLRPMTDVKMVRYQVQNPDEKRGYMYGTINVDGGLVRVFNTHLEEPSKPEKTAQAKELAEATMSMPRALVLGDLNAQPEDGRETTYLPPDQQTHLVPLFNAGFRDIDRNCNRNRNPGCLQTRDNSPSKYDYIFMRLLTETARPAVPDTTFSDHRPVIGTVELSPGWEDAAACNYNSCVAKVTFKHDGEHLLVEDTNANGLSAVGVYWVQGKGRQHTVVWNSHGHDSPKNPVDENLTIAEGQWIMYRSCSGHGGAKIVFWDTCGNVHFAFA
;
A
#
# COMPACT_ATOMS: atom_id res chain seq x y z
N MET A 1 -10.63 -64.03 64.62
CA MET A 1 -11.17 -62.89 63.85
C MET A 1 -10.36 -62.75 62.59
N VAL A 2 -11.05 -62.67 61.46
CA VAL A 2 -10.53 -62.71 60.09
C VAL A 2 -9.78 -61.41 59.78
N ALA A 3 -8.56 -61.50 59.24
CA ALA A 3 -7.91 -60.41 58.53
C ALA A 3 -7.19 -61.00 57.32
N ALA A 4 -7.77 -60.79 56.14
CA ALA A 4 -7.17 -61.13 54.86
C ALA A 4 -6.04 -60.14 54.58
N VAL A 5 -4.82 -60.66 54.38
CA VAL A 5 -3.71 -59.92 53.76
C VAL A 5 -3.82 -60.19 52.25
N VAL A 6 -4.31 -59.22 51.50
CA VAL A 6 -4.23 -59.22 50.04
C VAL A 6 -3.19 -58.18 49.65
N ALA A 7 -2.10 -58.66 49.06
CA ALA A 7 -1.11 -57.83 48.39
C ALA A 7 -1.73 -57.25 47.11
N THR A 8 -1.90 -55.93 47.05
CA THR A 8 -2.16 -55.21 45.81
C THR A 8 -0.88 -54.59 45.30
N MET A 9 -0.45 -55.07 44.13
CA MET A 9 0.60 -54.48 43.30
C MET A 9 0.30 -52.99 43.05
N GLY A 10 1.26 -52.13 43.38
CA GLY A 10 1.26 -50.75 42.96
C GLY A 10 1.46 -50.70 41.45
N VAL A 11 0.38 -50.38 40.72
CA VAL A 11 0.50 -49.93 39.33
C VAL A 11 1.00 -48.50 39.39
N GLY A 12 2.19 -48.26 38.85
CA GLY A 12 2.71 -46.91 38.68
C GLY A 12 1.75 -46.12 37.80
N ASN A 13 1.12 -45.10 38.37
CA ASN A 13 0.52 -44.04 37.57
C ASN A 13 1.68 -43.28 36.94
N SER A 14 1.95 -43.59 35.67
CA SER A 14 2.62 -42.67 34.77
C SER A 14 1.92 -41.33 34.88
N ALA A 15 2.64 -40.30 35.31
CA ALA A 15 2.18 -38.94 35.28
C ALA A 15 1.74 -38.63 33.84
N VAL A 16 0.45 -38.45 33.65
CA VAL A 16 -0.08 -37.82 32.44
C VAL A 16 0.48 -36.41 32.48
N ALA A 17 1.37 -36.08 31.54
CA ALA A 17 1.88 -34.73 31.40
C ALA A 17 0.68 -33.80 31.23
N GLU A 18 0.39 -32.97 32.24
CA GLU A 18 -0.57 -31.89 32.11
C GLU A 18 -0.10 -30.97 30.99
N THR A 19 -0.72 -31.08 29.82
CA THR A 19 -0.53 -30.11 28.76
C THR A 19 -1.26 -28.85 29.15
N ASN A 20 -0.53 -27.82 29.56
CA ASN A 20 -1.08 -26.48 29.76
C ASN A 20 -1.87 -26.06 28.51
N PRO A 21 -3.11 -25.59 28.64
CA PRO A 21 -3.94 -25.22 27.49
C PRO A 21 -3.30 -24.05 26.72
N VAL A 22 -3.27 -24.17 25.39
CA VAL A 22 -2.81 -23.10 24.49
C VAL A 22 -3.88 -22.02 24.42
N ILE A 23 -3.50 -20.79 24.75
CA ILE A 23 -4.39 -19.61 24.80
C ILE A 23 -4.43 -18.93 23.44
N ALA A 24 -3.29 -18.91 22.74
CA ALA A 24 -3.18 -18.46 21.36
C ALA A 24 -1.95 -19.11 20.71
N ALA A 25 -2.00 -19.29 19.39
CA ALA A 25 -0.88 -19.80 18.61
C ALA A 25 -0.73 -18.99 17.32
N ALA A 26 0.51 -18.59 17.00
CA ALA A 26 0.89 -18.02 15.72
C ALA A 26 1.80 -19.01 15.01
N LYS A 27 1.61 -19.22 13.72
CA LYS A 27 2.43 -20.15 12.93
C LYS A 27 2.82 -19.54 11.60
N VAL A 28 3.99 -19.94 11.11
CA VAL A 28 4.44 -19.75 9.73
C VAL A 28 4.50 -21.13 9.11
N CYS A 29 3.61 -21.39 8.15
CA CYS A 29 3.45 -22.70 7.55
C CYS A 29 3.56 -22.65 6.04
N ASN A 30 4.17 -23.68 5.46
CA ASN A 30 4.14 -23.98 4.03
C ASN A 30 3.57 -25.39 3.84
N ILE A 31 2.84 -25.64 2.76
CA ILE A 31 1.98 -26.80 2.48
C ILE A 31 2.38 -28.07 3.27
N GLY A 32 1.69 -28.32 4.39
CA GLY A 32 1.84 -29.52 5.22
C GLY A 32 2.82 -29.47 6.40
N SER A 33 3.60 -28.39 6.59
CA SER A 33 4.52 -28.25 7.75
C SER A 33 4.73 -26.78 8.19
N CYS A 34 5.12 -26.54 9.44
CA CYS A 34 5.29 -25.17 9.97
C CYS A 34 6.71 -24.92 10.47
N SER A 35 7.49 -24.11 9.74
CA SER A 35 8.89 -23.78 10.08
C SER A 35 8.99 -23.06 11.42
N ALA A 36 8.08 -22.13 11.72
CA ALA A 36 8.05 -21.40 12.98
C ALA A 36 6.68 -21.47 13.65
N GLU A 37 6.66 -21.74 14.95
CA GLU A 37 5.45 -21.71 15.77
C GLU A 37 5.69 -20.99 17.09
N ALA A 38 4.83 -20.06 17.45
CA ALA A 38 4.80 -19.42 18.75
C ALA A 38 3.48 -19.75 19.44
N THR A 39 3.53 -20.26 20.67
CA THR A 39 2.34 -20.58 21.47
C THR A 39 2.40 -19.86 22.80
N LEU A 40 1.29 -19.27 23.21
CA LEU A 40 1.12 -18.67 24.52
C LEU A 40 0.32 -19.64 25.40
N THR A 41 0.89 -20.01 26.55
CA THR A 41 0.27 -20.90 27.54
C THR A 41 0.30 -20.27 28.92
N VAL A 42 -0.53 -20.74 29.84
CA VAL A 42 -0.45 -20.42 31.28
C VAL A 42 -0.02 -21.67 32.02
N ASP A 43 0.99 -21.57 32.87
CA ASP A 43 1.43 -22.70 33.69
C ASP A 43 0.61 -22.91 34.96
N GLY A 44 0.88 -24.00 35.69
CA GLY A 44 0.16 -24.33 36.93
C GLY A 44 0.30 -23.31 38.07
N ALA A 45 1.18 -22.32 37.93
CA ALA A 45 1.32 -21.19 38.85
C ALA A 45 0.65 -19.91 38.34
N GLY A 46 -0.04 -19.96 37.19
CA GLY A 46 -0.73 -18.81 36.61
C GLY A 46 0.15 -17.90 35.75
N ARG A 47 1.38 -18.29 35.43
CA ARG A 47 2.33 -17.45 34.67
C ARG A 47 2.20 -17.67 33.17
N GLU A 48 2.29 -16.60 32.37
CA GLU A 48 2.25 -16.73 30.92
C GLU A 48 3.61 -17.05 30.31
N ILE A 49 3.62 -18.13 29.54
CA ILE A 49 4.80 -18.68 28.89
C ILE A 49 4.60 -18.62 27.38
N LEU A 50 5.41 -17.79 26.71
CA LEU A 50 5.55 -17.78 25.26
C LEU A 50 6.59 -18.83 24.85
N THR A 51 6.12 -19.87 24.16
CA THR A 51 6.97 -20.94 23.64
C THR A 51 7.15 -20.77 22.14
N VAL A 52 8.38 -20.60 21.69
CA VAL A 52 8.76 -20.51 20.27
C VAL A 52 9.38 -21.83 19.87
N SER A 53 8.93 -22.41 18.77
CA SER A 53 9.40 -23.68 18.22
C SER A 53 9.88 -23.46 16.80
N ASP A 54 11.11 -23.89 16.55
CA ASP A 54 11.69 -24.05 15.23
C ASP A 54 11.50 -25.50 14.82
N ASN A 55 10.53 -25.77 13.95
CA ASN A 55 10.15 -27.15 13.62
C ASN A 55 10.75 -27.64 12.30
N HIS A 56 11.63 -26.85 11.65
CA HIS A 56 12.24 -27.26 10.40
C HIS A 56 13.78 -27.13 10.41
N ALA A 57 14.41 -27.82 9.46
CA ALA A 57 15.86 -27.94 9.35
C ALA A 57 16.36 -27.14 8.14
N ASP A 58 15.98 -25.86 8.06
CA ASP A 58 16.14 -25.00 6.88
C ASP A 58 17.21 -23.91 7.07
N ASP A 59 18.15 -24.14 8.01
CA ASP A 59 19.18 -23.18 8.46
C ASP A 59 18.65 -21.82 8.95
N SER A 60 17.33 -21.67 9.00
CA SER A 60 16.66 -20.48 9.52
C SER A 60 16.33 -20.66 11.01
N SER A 61 15.76 -19.65 11.64
CA SER A 61 15.36 -19.72 13.05
C SER A 61 13.98 -19.18 13.26
N ALA A 62 13.23 -19.79 14.17
CA ALA A 62 11.94 -19.27 14.58
C ALA A 62 12.12 -18.11 15.56
N VAL A 63 11.39 -17.02 15.33
CA VAL A 63 11.34 -15.88 16.25
C VAL A 63 9.89 -15.53 16.57
N ALA A 64 9.57 -15.44 17.85
CA ALA A 64 8.37 -14.75 18.27
C ALA A 64 8.70 -13.30 18.54
N VAL A 65 8.00 -12.42 17.83
CA VAL A 65 8.03 -10.98 18.06
C VAL A 65 6.81 -10.65 18.89
N TYR A 66 6.99 -10.04 20.07
CA TYR A 66 5.87 -9.67 20.92
C TYR A 66 5.93 -8.24 21.45
N TRP A 67 4.74 -7.69 21.71
CA TRP A 67 4.50 -6.37 22.27
C TRP A 67 3.57 -6.49 23.47
N VAL A 68 3.83 -5.69 24.50
CA VAL A 68 2.93 -5.55 25.65
C VAL A 68 2.15 -4.25 25.48
N GLU A 69 0.82 -4.34 25.53
CA GLU A 69 -0.03 -3.17 25.40
C GLU A 69 0.27 -2.12 26.49
N GLY A 70 0.39 -0.86 26.07
CA GLY A 70 0.68 0.27 26.96
C GLY A 70 2.17 0.53 27.16
N ARG A 71 3.07 -0.27 26.57
CA ARG A 71 4.50 0.03 26.52
C ARG A 71 4.88 0.72 25.22
N THR A 72 5.64 1.80 25.33
CA THR A 72 6.29 2.46 24.21
C THR A 72 7.70 1.89 24.05
N GLY A 73 8.07 1.53 22.81
CA GLY A 73 9.38 0.93 22.52
C GLY A 73 9.33 -0.17 21.46
N PRO A 74 10.49 -0.68 21.02
CA PRO A 74 10.56 -1.77 20.06
C PRO A 74 9.99 -3.07 20.66
N PRO A 75 9.53 -4.02 19.83
CA PRO A 75 9.09 -5.32 20.30
C PRO A 75 10.20 -6.09 21.01
N THR A 76 9.80 -7.08 21.81
CA THR A 76 10.72 -8.08 22.35
C THR A 76 10.76 -9.30 21.43
N TYR A 77 11.94 -9.90 21.30
CA TYR A 77 12.19 -11.01 20.40
C TYR A 77 12.58 -12.26 21.21
N VAL A 78 11.90 -13.36 20.97
CA VAL A 78 12.21 -14.67 21.55
C VAL A 78 12.60 -15.61 20.43
N TRP A 79 13.84 -16.08 20.43
CA TRP A 79 14.40 -16.90 19.37
C TRP A 79 14.47 -18.37 19.77
N ALA A 80 14.06 -19.26 18.87
CA ALA A 80 14.40 -20.67 18.88
C ALA A 80 15.31 -20.93 17.67
N HIS A 81 16.53 -21.41 17.93
CA HIS A 81 17.54 -21.60 16.91
C HIS A 81 18.02 -23.05 16.94
N GLY A 82 17.90 -23.72 15.80
CA GLY A 82 18.33 -25.09 15.59
C GLY A 82 17.14 -26.00 15.32
N ASN A 83 17.35 -26.97 14.44
CA ASN A 83 16.31 -27.89 13.99
C ASN A 83 15.62 -28.61 15.15
N GLY A 84 14.31 -28.40 15.28
CA GLY A 84 13.46 -29.02 16.31
C GLY A 84 13.60 -28.39 17.71
N THR A 85 14.23 -27.22 17.82
CA THR A 85 14.43 -26.56 19.11
C THR A 85 13.19 -25.80 19.58
N LYS A 86 13.04 -25.69 20.90
CA LYS A 86 11.97 -24.92 21.55
C LYS A 86 12.54 -24.03 22.63
N THR A 87 12.22 -22.74 22.56
CA THR A 87 12.56 -21.74 23.58
C THR A 87 11.31 -21.33 24.34
N ARG A 88 11.35 -21.39 25.67
CA ARG A 88 10.29 -20.89 26.54
C ARG A 88 10.71 -19.58 27.17
N HIS A 89 9.86 -18.57 27.05
CA HIS A 89 10.07 -17.25 27.62
C HIS A 89 8.89 -16.88 28.50
N GLN A 90 9.17 -16.58 29.77
CA GLN A 90 8.16 -16.05 30.69
C GLN A 90 7.97 -14.57 30.39
N ILE A 91 6.72 -14.14 30.18
CA ILE A 91 6.42 -12.74 29.85
C ILE A 91 6.29 -11.87 31.11
N GLU A 92 6.05 -12.49 32.27
CA GLU A 92 5.92 -11.85 33.59
C GLU A 92 7.24 -11.60 34.33
N PRO A 93 7.33 -10.56 35.19
CA PRO A 93 6.24 -9.91 35.96
C PRO A 93 5.67 -8.58 35.42
N ASP A 94 5.99 -8.19 34.20
CA ASP A 94 5.84 -6.79 33.79
C ASP A 94 4.56 -6.45 33.00
N VAL A 95 3.65 -7.39 32.74
CA VAL A 95 2.41 -7.10 31.99
C VAL A 95 1.40 -6.44 32.93
N PRO A 96 1.04 -5.15 32.75
CA PRO A 96 0.12 -4.50 33.68
C PRO A 96 -1.26 -5.16 33.67
N ALA A 97 -1.93 -5.18 34.83
CA ALA A 97 -3.26 -5.73 34.98
C ALA A 97 -4.24 -5.17 33.91
N GLY A 98 -4.99 -6.06 33.25
CA GLY A 98 -5.91 -5.70 32.17
C GLY A 98 -5.28 -5.40 30.81
N LYS A 99 -3.96 -5.55 30.63
CA LYS A 99 -3.27 -5.44 29.34
C LYS A 99 -3.10 -6.80 28.67
N TYR A 100 -2.92 -6.78 27.35
CA TYR A 100 -2.68 -7.98 26.56
C TYR A 100 -1.29 -7.97 25.90
N VAL A 101 -0.87 -9.15 25.47
CA VAL A 101 0.36 -9.38 24.71
C VAL A 101 -0.03 -9.64 23.27
N LYS A 102 0.51 -8.85 22.33
CA LYS A 102 0.44 -9.15 20.90
C LYS A 102 1.68 -9.94 20.53
N PHE A 103 1.55 -11.00 19.75
CA PHE A 103 2.73 -11.68 19.21
C PHE A 103 2.50 -12.23 17.81
N ARG A 104 3.60 -12.41 17.07
CA ARG A 104 3.67 -13.11 15.78
C ARG A 104 4.78 -14.14 15.84
N ALA A 105 4.61 -15.24 15.12
CA ALA A 105 5.72 -16.11 14.76
C ALA A 105 6.27 -15.65 13.41
N CYS A 106 7.58 -15.54 13.31
CA CYS A 106 8.30 -15.22 12.08
C CYS A 106 9.50 -16.15 11.93
N ILE A 107 10.11 -16.12 10.76
CA ILE A 107 11.43 -16.68 10.50
C ILE A 107 12.45 -15.55 10.65
N GLY A 108 13.67 -15.88 11.05
CA GLY A 108 14.76 -14.93 11.13
C GLY A 108 16.14 -15.58 11.15
N GLU A 109 17.13 -14.72 10.98
CA GLU A 109 18.55 -15.07 10.98
C GLU A 109 19.11 -14.91 12.40
N TYR A 110 19.25 -16.02 13.15
CA TYR A 110 19.66 -15.97 14.55
C TYR A 110 21.05 -15.36 14.76
N GLY A 111 22.00 -15.66 13.87
CA GLY A 111 23.37 -15.13 13.94
C GLY A 111 23.43 -13.61 13.81
N ALA A 112 22.63 -13.04 12.90
CA ALA A 112 22.51 -11.60 12.68
C ALA A 112 21.46 -10.93 13.60
N ARG A 113 20.66 -11.72 14.34
CA ARG A 113 19.47 -11.28 15.10
C ARG A 113 18.50 -10.46 14.26
N GLN A 114 18.32 -10.85 12.99
CA GLN A 114 17.48 -10.15 12.04
C GLN A 114 16.18 -10.91 11.81
N VAL A 115 15.05 -10.26 12.10
CA VAL A 115 13.72 -10.81 11.77
C VAL A 115 13.42 -10.58 10.30
N LEU A 116 12.97 -11.63 9.61
CA LEU A 116 12.43 -11.53 8.25
C LEU A 116 10.93 -11.20 8.37
N TRP A 117 10.62 -9.90 8.43
CA TRP A 117 9.29 -9.40 8.81
C TRP A 117 8.16 -9.80 7.87
N ASP A 118 8.49 -10.12 6.63
CA ASP A 118 7.62 -10.63 5.58
C ASP A 118 7.22 -12.10 5.77
N THR A 119 8.02 -12.88 6.49
CA THR A 119 7.69 -14.28 6.87
C THR A 119 6.75 -14.36 8.07
N CYS A 120 6.47 -13.24 8.73
CA CYS A 120 5.66 -13.22 9.94
C CYS A 120 4.22 -13.63 9.64
N GLY A 121 3.73 -14.64 10.37
CA GLY A 121 2.32 -15.03 10.35
C GLY A 121 1.40 -13.98 11.00
N GLU A 122 0.10 -14.28 11.03
CA GLU A 122 -0.91 -13.40 11.60
C GLU A 122 -0.61 -12.99 13.04
N THR A 123 -0.95 -11.74 13.40
CA THR A 123 -0.80 -11.28 14.78
C THR A 123 -1.87 -11.90 15.64
N GLN A 124 -1.43 -12.61 16.66
CA GLN A 124 -2.33 -13.07 17.70
C GLN A 124 -2.45 -12.00 18.78
N GLN A 125 -3.69 -11.69 19.14
CA GLN A 125 -4.04 -10.71 20.18
C GLN A 125 -5.05 -11.34 21.15
N PRO A 126 -4.66 -12.34 21.94
CA PRO A 126 -5.56 -12.95 22.90
C PRO A 126 -6.01 -11.90 23.93
N ALA A 127 -7.32 -11.67 24.02
CA ALA A 127 -7.90 -10.81 25.04
C ALA A 127 -7.69 -11.45 26.43
N GLY A 128 -7.23 -10.65 27.39
CA GLY A 128 -7.24 -11.03 28.80
C GLY A 128 -6.05 -11.84 29.31
N VAL A 129 -4.84 -11.62 28.78
CA VAL A 129 -3.59 -12.17 29.33
C VAL A 129 -3.50 -11.84 30.83
N ALA A 130 -3.68 -10.57 31.21
CA ALA A 130 -3.71 -10.15 32.62
C ALA A 130 -5.11 -10.11 33.29
N ALA A 131 -6.19 -10.54 32.61
CA ALA A 131 -7.57 -10.43 33.13
C ALA A 131 -8.04 -11.66 33.94
N ARG A 132 -7.18 -12.68 34.09
CA ARG A 132 -7.52 -13.95 34.76
C ARG A 132 -7.08 -14.05 36.21
N HIS A 133 -6.33 -13.07 36.72
CA HIS A 133 -5.84 -13.12 38.10
C HIS A 133 -6.87 -12.66 39.15
N ASP A 134 -7.91 -11.88 38.80
CA ASP A 134 -8.90 -11.39 39.79
C ASP A 134 -10.31 -11.09 39.22
N ALA A 135 -11.00 -12.07 38.62
CA ALA A 135 -12.40 -11.85 38.20
C ALA A 135 -13.43 -12.28 39.26
N PRO A 136 -14.35 -11.38 39.67
CA PRO A 136 -15.74 -11.72 39.84
C PRO A 136 -16.52 -11.33 38.58
N VAL A 137 -17.35 -12.26 38.11
CA VAL A 137 -18.21 -12.18 36.93
C VAL A 137 -19.15 -10.97 37.00
N LEU A 138 -19.08 -10.06 36.04
CA LEU A 138 -20.18 -9.15 35.66
C LEU A 138 -20.24 -8.96 34.14
N THR A 139 -21.47 -8.93 33.63
CA THR A 139 -21.92 -8.89 32.22
C THR A 139 -21.61 -7.56 31.50
N PRO A 140 -21.57 -7.52 30.15
CA PRO A 140 -20.99 -6.41 29.40
C PRO A 140 -21.97 -5.25 29.19
N GLU A 141 -21.50 -4.02 29.42
CA GLU A 141 -22.03 -2.82 28.76
C GLU A 141 -20.89 -2.08 28.02
N SER A 142 -21.05 -2.08 26.69
CA SER A 142 -20.81 -0.99 25.74
C SER A 142 -19.73 0.07 26.04
N GLY A 143 -18.59 -0.04 25.35
CA GLY A 143 -17.59 1.02 25.24
C GLY A 143 -16.70 0.88 24.00
N THR A 144 -17.13 1.45 22.88
CA THR A 144 -16.31 1.81 21.70
C THR A 144 -15.31 2.91 22.11
N THR A 145 -14.04 2.96 21.70
CA THR A 145 -13.52 3.00 20.31
C THR A 145 -12.02 2.62 20.25
N ALA A 146 -11.66 1.63 19.42
CA ALA A 146 -10.39 1.58 18.72
C ALA A 146 -10.62 2.16 17.31
N GLN A 147 -9.83 3.13 16.87
CA GLN A 147 -9.85 3.54 15.47
C GLN A 147 -9.34 2.34 14.65
N ALA A 148 -10.26 1.63 14.00
CA ALA A 148 -9.96 0.52 13.11
C ALA A 148 -8.95 0.96 12.03
N ALA A 149 -8.03 0.08 11.64
CA ALA A 149 -7.38 0.18 10.34
C ALA A 149 -8.51 0.04 9.31
N ALA A 150 -9.08 1.15 8.88
CA ALA A 150 -10.24 1.09 8.02
C ALA A 150 -9.81 0.57 6.65
N ASP A 151 -10.60 -0.38 6.13
CA ASP A 151 -10.43 -1.09 4.86
C ASP A 151 -10.24 -0.11 3.68
N LYS A 152 -10.83 1.08 3.83
CA LYS A 152 -10.87 2.13 2.82
C LYS A 152 -10.11 3.37 3.30
N VAL A 153 -9.49 4.06 2.36
CA VAL A 153 -8.86 5.37 2.53
C VAL A 153 -9.51 6.37 1.58
N LYS A 154 -10.01 7.47 2.11
CA LYS A 154 -10.39 8.63 1.33
C LYS A 154 -9.18 9.54 1.15
N VAL A 155 -8.86 9.88 -0.09
CA VAL A 155 -7.73 10.77 -0.42
C VAL A 155 -8.20 12.00 -1.17
N MET A 156 -7.47 13.10 -1.02
CA MET A 156 -7.72 14.36 -1.70
C MET A 156 -6.42 14.90 -2.32
N SER A 157 -6.49 15.39 -3.55
CA SER A 157 -5.44 16.21 -4.18
C SER A 157 -5.97 17.60 -4.42
N TRP A 158 -5.22 18.65 -4.08
CA TRP A 158 -5.65 20.02 -4.32
C TRP A 158 -4.48 21.01 -4.50
N ASN A 159 -4.39 21.63 -5.67
CA ASN A 159 -3.56 22.82 -5.87
C ASN A 159 -4.25 24.04 -5.23
N LEU A 160 -3.54 24.74 -4.33
CA LEU A 160 -4.08 25.86 -3.55
C LEU A 160 -3.90 27.24 -4.21
N GLY A 161 -3.10 27.34 -5.28
CA GLY A 161 -2.88 28.58 -6.03
C GLY A 161 -1.88 29.57 -5.42
N ALA A 162 -1.16 29.18 -4.35
CA ALA A 162 -0.13 29.93 -3.62
C ALA A 162 -0.51 31.31 -3.05
N GLY A 163 -0.03 31.61 -1.84
CA GLY A 163 -0.06 32.97 -1.29
C GLY A 163 -1.45 33.42 -0.83
N ALA A 164 -1.89 32.86 0.30
CA ALA A 164 -3.22 33.13 0.82
C ALA A 164 -3.30 34.32 1.78
N ASN A 165 -4.47 34.95 1.78
CA ASN A 165 -4.99 35.72 2.88
C ASN A 165 -5.73 34.80 3.89
N PHE A 166 -6.11 35.36 5.04
CA PHE A 166 -6.75 34.58 6.11
C PHE A 166 -8.07 33.90 5.70
N GLN A 167 -8.87 34.52 4.82
CA GLN A 167 -10.13 33.94 4.35
C GLN A 167 -9.90 32.70 3.48
N GLU A 168 -8.79 32.67 2.73
CA GLU A 168 -8.42 31.51 1.91
C GLU A 168 -7.95 30.35 2.78
N ILE A 169 -7.13 30.60 3.81
CA ILE A 169 -6.74 29.57 4.79
C ILE A 169 -7.97 28.93 5.46
N ASP A 170 -8.94 29.77 5.85
CA ASP A 170 -10.19 29.31 6.44
C ASP A 170 -11.02 28.48 5.47
N GLY A 171 -11.14 28.95 4.23
CA GLY A 171 -11.82 28.27 3.14
C GLY A 171 -11.19 26.92 2.81
N TRP A 172 -9.86 26.84 2.75
CA TRP A 172 -9.13 25.59 2.55
C TRP A 172 -9.39 24.58 3.66
N ALA A 173 -9.24 25.00 4.92
CA ALA A 173 -9.47 24.14 6.07
C ALA A 173 -10.93 23.68 6.16
N ASP A 174 -11.90 24.58 5.93
CA ASP A 174 -13.32 24.25 5.93
C ASP A 174 -13.68 23.29 4.78
N THR A 175 -13.06 23.44 3.61
CA THR A 175 -13.24 22.52 2.47
C THR A 175 -12.70 21.12 2.79
N ILE A 176 -11.49 21.03 3.33
CA ILE A 176 -10.89 19.75 3.76
C ILE A 176 -11.76 19.10 4.84
N ALA A 177 -12.18 19.88 5.85
CA ALA A 177 -13.02 19.39 6.94
C ALA A 177 -14.40 18.92 6.49
N ALA A 178 -15.01 19.55 5.49
CA ALA A 178 -16.30 19.13 4.95
C ALA A 178 -16.24 17.73 4.31
N HIS A 179 -15.11 17.37 3.72
CA HIS A 179 -14.95 16.09 3.02
C HIS A 179 -14.26 15.00 3.86
N ARG A 180 -13.54 15.39 4.92
CA ARG A 180 -12.79 14.53 5.87
C ARG A 180 -11.97 13.43 5.18
N PRO A 181 -11.08 13.77 4.23
CA PRO A 181 -10.16 12.79 3.65
C PRO A 181 -9.19 12.25 4.71
N ASP A 182 -8.83 10.98 4.63
CA ASP A 182 -7.77 10.39 5.45
C ASP A 182 -6.39 10.97 5.12
N VAL A 183 -6.13 11.28 3.84
CA VAL A 183 -4.88 11.88 3.37
C VAL A 183 -5.17 12.99 2.36
N VAL A 184 -4.51 14.14 2.51
CA VAL A 184 -4.56 15.28 1.60
C VAL A 184 -3.17 15.54 1.07
N GLY A 185 -3.00 15.55 -0.25
CA GLY A 185 -1.84 16.13 -0.92
C GLY A 185 -2.19 17.52 -1.44
N VAL A 186 -1.49 18.55 -0.95
CA VAL A 186 -1.66 19.93 -1.43
C VAL A 186 -0.46 20.38 -2.25
N GLN A 187 -0.72 21.14 -3.32
CA GLN A 187 0.29 21.75 -4.20
C GLN A 187 0.18 23.27 -4.15
N GLU A 188 1.20 23.96 -4.67
CA GLU A 188 1.34 25.42 -4.56
C GLU A 188 1.17 25.93 -3.13
N ALA A 189 1.75 25.17 -2.20
CA ALA A 189 1.60 25.37 -0.78
C ALA A 189 2.73 26.24 -0.25
N CYS A 190 2.35 27.30 0.45
CA CYS A 190 3.25 28.09 1.29
C CYS A 190 3.27 27.50 2.70
N LYS A 191 4.47 27.33 3.26
CA LYS A 191 4.61 26.65 4.56
C LYS A 191 3.73 27.26 5.67
N THR A 192 3.71 28.57 5.82
CA THR A 192 2.92 29.28 6.86
C THR A 192 1.43 29.12 6.67
N ASP A 193 0.98 29.08 5.42
CA ASP A 193 -0.45 28.99 5.13
C ASP A 193 -0.95 27.59 5.49
N ILE A 194 -0.14 26.55 5.23
CA ILE A 194 -0.44 25.18 5.65
C ILE A 194 -0.35 24.99 7.17
N ASP A 195 0.59 25.64 7.87
CA ASP A 195 0.59 25.70 9.34
C ASP A 195 -0.76 26.27 9.83
N GLY A 196 -1.30 27.28 9.15
CA GLY A 196 -2.61 27.87 9.42
C GLY A 196 -3.79 26.92 9.16
N VAL A 197 -3.75 26.20 8.03
CA VAL A 197 -4.76 25.19 7.67
C VAL A 197 -4.80 24.06 8.70
N GLU A 198 -3.66 23.48 9.05
CA GLU A 198 -3.56 22.42 10.06
C GLU A 198 -4.09 22.88 11.41
N LYS A 199 -3.67 24.06 11.86
CA LYS A 199 -4.17 24.65 13.10
C LYS A 199 -5.68 24.84 13.07
N ARG A 200 -6.24 25.29 11.94
CA ARG A 200 -7.67 25.48 11.79
C ARG A 200 -8.43 24.16 11.78
N LEU A 201 -7.91 23.13 11.11
CA LEU A 201 -8.47 21.78 11.11
C LEU A 201 -8.54 21.21 12.54
N ARG A 202 -7.47 21.36 13.32
CA ARG A 202 -7.44 20.93 14.72
C ARG A 202 -8.38 21.75 15.60
N ASP A 203 -8.23 23.07 15.60
CA ASP A 203 -8.88 23.94 16.60
C ASP A 203 -10.38 24.14 16.33
N LYS A 204 -10.80 24.22 15.05
CA LYS A 204 -12.22 24.45 14.68
C LYS A 204 -12.97 23.16 14.40
N HIS A 205 -12.31 22.16 13.80
CA HIS A 205 -12.97 20.95 13.32
C HIS A 205 -12.63 19.69 14.12
N GLY A 206 -11.70 19.78 15.08
CA GLY A 206 -11.27 18.62 15.88
C GLY A 206 -10.57 17.55 15.05
N LEU A 207 -9.98 17.93 13.92
CA LEU A 207 -9.28 17.03 13.00
C LEU A 207 -7.77 17.21 13.17
N ASP A 208 -7.15 16.27 13.87
CA ASP A 208 -5.71 16.27 14.17
C ASP A 208 -4.94 15.55 13.05
N TYR A 209 -4.59 16.30 12.01
CA TYR A 209 -3.82 15.77 10.88
C TYR A 209 -2.32 15.84 11.18
N GLN A 210 -1.59 14.73 10.97
CA GLN A 210 -0.14 14.76 10.83
C GLN A 210 0.22 15.58 9.59
N LEU A 211 1.04 16.62 9.76
CA LEU A 211 1.48 17.50 8.68
C LEU A 211 2.95 17.24 8.29
N GLU A 212 3.17 16.99 7.02
CA GLU A 212 4.50 16.77 6.43
C GLU A 212 4.76 17.74 5.28
N TYR A 213 6.00 18.25 5.22
CA TYR A 213 6.40 19.28 4.27
C TYR A 213 7.23 18.74 3.12
N GLY A 214 6.93 19.20 1.90
CA GLY A 214 7.66 18.94 0.68
C GLY A 214 8.05 20.24 -0.03
N MET A 215 8.69 21.17 0.69
CA MET A 215 9.10 22.47 0.15
C MET A 215 10.25 22.31 -0.84
N VAL A 216 10.05 22.76 -2.07
CA VAL A 216 10.99 22.60 -3.18
C VAL A 216 11.80 23.87 -3.43
N GLU A 217 11.37 25.01 -2.91
CA GLU A 217 12.06 26.28 -3.10
C GLU A 217 11.92 27.18 -1.88
N SER A 218 12.94 28.00 -1.65
CA SER A 218 12.89 29.11 -0.70
C SER A 218 13.29 30.38 -1.45
N LYS A 219 12.31 31.09 -2.01
CA LYS A 219 12.53 32.38 -2.69
C LYS A 219 11.42 33.39 -2.38
N PRO A 220 11.72 34.71 -2.38
CA PRO A 220 10.68 35.73 -2.36
C PRO A 220 9.71 35.48 -3.51
N GLY A 221 8.42 35.40 -3.21
CA GLY A 221 7.41 34.93 -4.17
C GLY A 221 6.01 34.99 -3.59
N PRO A 222 5.07 34.15 -4.05
CA PRO A 222 3.67 34.20 -3.63
C PRO A 222 3.48 33.99 -2.12
N CYS A 223 4.42 33.33 -1.44
CA CYS A 223 4.37 33.08 0.00
C CYS A 223 4.64 34.30 0.90
N GLY A 224 5.04 35.44 0.33
CA GLY A 224 5.20 36.68 1.08
C GLY A 224 6.29 36.63 2.17
N PHE A 225 5.99 37.23 3.33
CA PHE A 225 6.85 37.32 4.51
C PHE A 225 6.05 36.85 5.75
N PRO A 226 6.64 36.13 6.74
CA PRO A 226 8.07 35.91 6.97
C PRO A 226 8.68 34.67 6.30
N THR A 227 7.89 33.78 5.69
CA THR A 227 8.43 32.60 5.01
C THR A 227 8.43 32.76 3.49
N THR A 228 9.44 32.19 2.87
CA THR A 228 9.60 32.09 1.42
C THR A 228 9.52 30.65 0.94
N ASP A 229 9.22 29.71 1.84
CA ASP A 229 9.19 28.27 1.54
C ASP A 229 7.91 27.90 0.78
N PHE A 230 8.12 27.41 -0.44
CA PHE A 230 7.09 27.06 -1.41
C PHE A 230 7.27 25.63 -1.91
N GLY A 231 6.16 24.93 -2.12
CA GLY A 231 6.14 23.62 -2.77
C GLY A 231 4.85 22.86 -2.53
N GLN A 232 4.97 21.70 -1.91
CA GLN A 232 3.83 20.84 -1.57
C GLN A 232 3.86 20.41 -0.10
N ALA A 233 2.72 19.91 0.40
CA ALA A 233 2.62 19.33 1.73
C ALA A 233 1.62 18.16 1.74
N MET A 234 1.71 17.30 2.76
CA MET A 234 0.72 16.26 3.00
C MET A 234 0.13 16.39 4.40
N LEU A 235 -1.19 16.26 4.51
CA LEU A 235 -1.90 16.15 5.77
C LEU A 235 -2.48 14.73 5.88
N SER A 236 -2.28 14.03 6.99
CA SER A 236 -2.79 12.67 7.18
C SER A 236 -3.44 12.44 8.54
N LEU A 237 -4.68 11.93 8.57
CA LEU A 237 -5.33 11.39 9.78
C LEU A 237 -4.82 9.98 10.13
N ARG A 238 -4.05 9.36 9.23
CA ARG A 238 -3.40 8.07 9.45
C ARG A 238 -1.93 8.28 9.78
N PRO A 239 -1.31 7.44 10.63
CA PRO A 239 0.12 7.49 10.84
C PRO A 239 0.85 7.38 9.50
N MET A 240 1.65 8.41 9.18
CA MET A 240 2.45 8.47 7.98
C MET A 240 3.92 8.28 8.35
N THR A 241 4.58 7.36 7.67
CA THR A 241 5.96 6.93 7.93
C THR A 241 6.79 6.96 6.65
N ASP A 242 8.12 6.84 6.75
CA ASP A 242 9.04 6.90 5.59
C ASP A 242 8.73 8.09 4.68
N VAL A 243 8.77 9.28 5.27
CA VAL A 243 8.47 10.54 4.60
C VAL A 243 9.74 11.07 3.94
N LYS A 244 9.65 11.41 2.66
CA LYS A 244 10.78 11.98 1.92
C LYS A 244 10.30 13.00 0.90
N MET A 245 11.06 14.09 0.78
CA MET A 245 10.95 15.03 -0.33
C MET A 245 12.13 14.86 -1.28
N VAL A 246 11.87 14.95 -2.58
CA VAL A 246 12.85 14.87 -3.66
C VAL A 246 12.56 15.96 -4.69
N ARG A 247 13.56 16.80 -4.98
CA ARG A 247 13.53 17.68 -6.14
C ARG A 247 13.78 16.88 -7.40
N TYR A 248 13.06 17.17 -8.48
CA TYR A 248 13.35 16.58 -9.78
C TYR A 248 14.76 16.93 -10.26
N GLN A 249 15.37 16.08 -11.06
CA GLN A 249 16.70 16.34 -11.62
C GLN A 249 16.64 17.40 -12.71
N VAL A 250 15.62 17.32 -13.57
CA VAL A 250 15.37 18.30 -14.63
C VAL A 250 14.48 19.40 -14.05
N GLN A 251 15.08 20.58 -13.88
CA GLN A 251 14.47 21.73 -13.24
C GLN A 251 14.32 22.88 -14.22
N ASN A 252 13.19 23.57 -14.16
CA ASN A 252 13.07 24.91 -14.69
C ASN A 252 13.90 25.87 -13.80
N PRO A 253 14.72 26.76 -14.38
CA PRO A 253 15.43 27.77 -13.62
C PRO A 253 14.51 28.66 -12.78
N ASP A 254 13.32 28.98 -13.30
CA ASP A 254 12.41 29.99 -12.75
C ASP A 254 11.56 29.48 -11.58
N GLU A 255 11.20 28.19 -11.55
CA GLU A 255 10.42 27.57 -10.49
C GLU A 255 10.88 26.14 -10.27
N LYS A 256 11.17 25.77 -9.02
CA LYS A 256 11.60 24.41 -8.71
C LYS A 256 10.41 23.49 -8.54
N ARG A 257 10.52 22.28 -9.08
CA ARG A 257 9.53 21.21 -8.97
C ARG A 257 10.10 20.00 -8.23
N GLY A 258 9.23 19.19 -7.65
CA GLY A 258 9.62 17.97 -6.97
C GLY A 258 8.41 17.17 -6.56
N TYR A 259 8.67 16.03 -5.94
CA TYR A 259 7.65 15.22 -5.31
C TYR A 259 8.03 14.98 -3.84
N MET A 260 7.03 14.66 -3.04
CA MET A 260 7.23 14.02 -1.76
C MET A 260 6.47 12.71 -1.70
N TYR A 261 6.84 11.83 -0.79
CA TYR A 261 6.05 10.66 -0.47
C TYR A 261 6.03 10.39 1.02
N GLY A 262 5.04 9.61 1.43
CA GLY A 262 4.91 9.02 2.75
C GLY A 262 4.18 7.69 2.62
N THR A 263 4.36 6.80 3.59
CA THR A 263 3.80 5.46 3.59
C THR A 263 2.74 5.35 4.69
N ILE A 264 1.54 4.92 4.29
CA ILE A 264 0.41 4.67 5.19
C ILE A 264 0.06 3.18 5.20
N ASN A 265 -0.69 2.78 6.22
CA ASN A 265 -1.29 1.45 6.30
C ASN A 265 -2.76 1.50 5.86
N VAL A 266 -3.12 0.61 4.93
CA VAL A 266 -4.48 0.38 4.45
C VAL A 266 -4.76 -1.11 4.60
N ASP A 267 -5.65 -1.49 5.51
CA ASP A 267 -6.00 -2.90 5.77
C ASP A 267 -4.78 -3.84 5.93
N GLY A 268 -3.80 -3.41 6.73
CA GLY A 268 -2.54 -4.17 6.92
C GLY A 268 -1.53 -4.05 5.78
N GLY A 269 -1.92 -3.54 4.61
CA GLY A 269 -1.05 -3.31 3.46
C GLY A 269 -0.40 -1.93 3.48
N LEU A 270 0.91 -1.89 3.24
CA LEU A 270 1.63 -0.63 3.05
C LEU A 270 1.32 -0.03 1.67
N VAL A 271 0.96 1.25 1.67
CA VAL A 271 0.68 2.04 0.46
C VAL A 271 1.53 3.30 0.50
N ARG A 272 2.31 3.54 -0.57
CA ARG A 272 3.06 4.78 -0.72
C ARG A 272 2.19 5.86 -1.37
N VAL A 273 1.99 6.97 -0.67
CA VAL A 273 1.29 8.13 -1.19
C VAL A 273 2.34 9.13 -1.64
N PHE A 274 2.37 9.42 -2.94
CA PHE A 274 3.15 10.49 -3.54
C PHE A 274 2.29 11.74 -3.66
N ASN A 275 2.88 12.90 -3.41
CA ASN A 275 2.32 14.20 -3.72
C ASN A 275 3.30 14.98 -4.60
N THR A 276 2.85 15.52 -5.72
CA THR A 276 3.70 16.25 -6.67
C THR A 276 2.97 17.42 -7.33
N HIS A 277 3.75 18.35 -7.87
CA HIS A 277 3.31 19.33 -8.84
C HIS A 277 4.31 19.28 -10.01
N LEU A 278 3.86 18.86 -11.20
CA LEU A 278 4.71 18.84 -12.40
C LEU A 278 4.77 20.21 -13.06
N GLU A 279 5.79 20.42 -13.89
CA GLU A 279 5.97 21.68 -14.60
C GLU A 279 4.79 22.06 -15.50
N GLU A 280 4.57 23.37 -15.70
CA GLU A 280 3.48 23.91 -16.49
C GLU A 280 3.38 23.32 -17.92
N PRO A 281 2.19 23.35 -18.55
CA PRO A 281 1.94 22.52 -19.72
C PRO A 281 2.87 22.77 -20.92
N SER A 282 3.39 24.00 -21.05
CA SER A 282 4.21 24.48 -22.17
C SER A 282 5.69 24.13 -22.06
N LYS A 283 6.14 23.63 -20.90
CA LYS A 283 7.57 23.50 -20.58
C LYS A 283 8.12 22.11 -20.92
N PRO A 284 9.34 22.02 -21.47
CA PRO A 284 9.94 20.76 -21.88
C PRO A 284 10.29 19.82 -20.71
N GLU A 285 10.44 20.35 -19.48
CA GLU A 285 10.86 19.58 -18.31
C GLU A 285 9.80 18.59 -17.83
N LYS A 286 8.51 18.89 -18.06
CA LYS A 286 7.37 18.10 -17.56
C LYS A 286 7.48 16.60 -17.86
N THR A 287 7.85 16.22 -19.09
CA THR A 287 8.00 14.79 -19.46
C THR A 287 9.12 14.11 -18.68
N ALA A 288 10.25 14.78 -18.49
CA ALA A 288 11.37 14.23 -17.73
C ALA A 288 11.00 14.06 -16.25
N GLN A 289 10.24 15.01 -15.69
CA GLN A 289 9.75 14.95 -14.31
C GLN A 289 8.71 13.83 -14.13
N ALA A 290 7.75 13.69 -15.05
CA ALA A 290 6.77 12.59 -15.03
C ALA A 290 7.47 11.23 -15.11
N LYS A 291 8.51 11.12 -15.93
CA LYS A 291 9.36 9.93 -16.02
C LYS A 291 10.06 9.67 -14.69
N GLU A 292 10.74 10.65 -14.11
CA GLU A 292 11.41 10.49 -12.81
C GLU A 292 10.43 10.08 -11.69
N LEU A 293 9.23 10.66 -11.67
CA LEU A 293 8.17 10.30 -10.73
C LEU A 293 7.74 8.84 -10.88
N ALA A 294 7.44 8.42 -12.11
CA ALA A 294 7.04 7.04 -12.41
C ALA A 294 8.10 6.04 -11.91
N GLU A 295 9.38 6.38 -12.04
CA GLU A 295 10.50 5.55 -11.61
C GLU A 295 10.62 5.50 -10.09
N ALA A 296 10.43 6.62 -9.41
CA ALA A 296 10.42 6.68 -7.95
C ALA A 296 9.33 5.79 -7.34
N THR A 297 8.18 5.69 -8.02
CA THR A 297 7.06 4.84 -7.57
C THR A 297 7.41 3.36 -7.59
N MET A 298 8.37 2.91 -8.41
CA MET A 298 8.73 1.50 -8.53
C MET A 298 9.40 0.94 -7.26
N SER A 299 9.71 1.78 -6.28
CA SER A 299 10.18 1.35 -4.96
C SER A 299 9.11 0.65 -4.11
N MET A 300 7.82 0.84 -4.44
CA MET A 300 6.71 0.21 -3.69
C MET A 300 5.59 -0.20 -4.65
N PRO A 301 5.13 -1.46 -4.62
CA PRO A 301 4.13 -1.94 -5.58
C PRO A 301 2.80 -1.18 -5.46
N ARG A 302 2.30 -1.00 -4.24
CA ARG A 302 1.06 -0.27 -3.96
C ARG A 302 1.34 1.22 -3.80
N ALA A 303 0.76 2.03 -4.67
CA ALA A 303 1.04 3.45 -4.67
C ALA A 303 -0.18 4.29 -5.09
N LEU A 304 -0.25 5.49 -4.51
CA LEU A 304 -1.08 6.60 -4.94
C LEU A 304 -0.16 7.73 -5.41
N VAL A 305 -0.54 8.43 -6.48
CA VAL A 305 0.07 9.69 -6.89
C VAL A 305 -1.04 10.74 -6.90
N LEU A 306 -0.92 11.69 -5.98
CA LEU A 306 -1.76 12.87 -5.85
C LEU A 306 -1.00 14.04 -6.47
N GLY A 307 -1.66 14.86 -7.28
CA GLY A 307 -1.02 16.08 -7.75
C GLY A 307 -1.74 16.80 -8.88
N ASP A 308 -1.34 18.05 -9.05
CA ASP A 308 -1.46 18.78 -10.30
C ASP A 308 -0.32 18.33 -11.23
N LEU A 309 -0.69 17.66 -12.31
CA LEU A 309 0.28 17.12 -13.26
C LEU A 309 0.46 18.01 -14.49
N ASN A 310 -0.25 19.14 -14.59
CA ASN A 310 -0.17 20.08 -15.71
C ASN A 310 -0.22 19.38 -17.10
N ALA A 311 -0.95 18.26 -17.17
CA ALA A 311 -1.19 17.48 -18.37
C ALA A 311 -2.68 17.18 -18.48
N GLN A 312 -3.21 17.23 -19.69
CA GLN A 312 -4.60 16.84 -19.96
C GLN A 312 -4.70 15.33 -20.18
N PRO A 313 -5.89 14.71 -20.03
CA PRO A 313 -6.02 13.27 -20.23
C PRO A 313 -5.63 12.79 -21.64
N GLU A 314 -5.80 13.61 -22.68
CA GLU A 314 -5.32 13.34 -24.03
C GLU A 314 -3.79 13.24 -24.14
N ASP A 315 -3.05 13.93 -23.26
CA ASP A 315 -1.59 13.83 -23.13
C ASP A 315 -1.16 12.49 -22.50
N GLY A 316 -2.09 11.55 -22.33
CA GLY A 316 -1.85 10.17 -21.88
C GLY A 316 -1.95 9.11 -22.97
N ARG A 317 -2.32 9.48 -24.20
CA ARG A 317 -2.57 8.52 -25.27
C ARG A 317 -1.32 8.23 -26.07
N GLU A 318 -0.71 7.08 -25.86
CA GLU A 318 0.27 6.54 -26.81
C GLU A 318 -0.46 6.16 -28.11
N THR A 319 -0.80 7.15 -28.94
CA THR A 319 -1.00 6.89 -30.36
C THR A 319 0.34 7.13 -31.03
N THR A 320 0.76 6.20 -31.87
CA THR A 320 2.04 6.18 -32.61
C THR A 320 2.16 7.34 -33.63
N TYR A 321 1.35 8.38 -33.50
CA TYR A 321 1.08 9.42 -34.50
C TYR A 321 1.06 10.84 -33.95
N LEU A 322 1.50 11.06 -32.70
CA LEU A 322 1.65 12.41 -32.16
C LEU A 322 3.09 12.90 -32.36
N PRO A 323 3.30 14.11 -32.91
CA PRO A 323 4.63 14.68 -33.07
C PRO A 323 5.29 14.92 -31.69
N PRO A 324 6.63 15.07 -31.61
CA PRO A 324 7.37 15.15 -30.35
C PRO A 324 6.94 16.28 -29.39
N ASP A 325 6.32 17.33 -29.91
CA ASP A 325 5.72 18.45 -29.18
C ASP A 325 4.32 18.15 -28.63
N GLN A 326 3.76 16.98 -28.98
CA GLN A 326 2.53 16.38 -28.43
C GLN A 326 2.82 15.08 -27.66
N GLN A 327 4.04 14.97 -27.13
CA GLN A 327 4.45 13.83 -26.32
C GLN A 327 3.56 13.68 -25.08
N THR A 328 3.31 12.43 -24.76
CA THR A 328 2.35 11.98 -23.78
C THR A 328 2.90 12.06 -22.35
N HIS A 329 2.79 13.23 -21.72
CA HIS A 329 3.34 13.48 -20.38
C HIS A 329 2.86 12.50 -19.29
N LEU A 330 1.67 11.91 -19.45
CA LEU A 330 1.13 10.93 -18.49
C LEU A 330 1.51 9.48 -18.81
N VAL A 331 2.04 9.19 -20.00
CA VAL A 331 2.44 7.83 -20.40
C VAL A 331 3.45 7.19 -19.45
N PRO A 332 4.45 7.89 -18.89
CA PRO A 332 5.33 7.28 -17.88
C PRO A 332 4.58 6.70 -16.68
N LEU A 333 3.52 7.36 -16.20
CA LEU A 333 2.70 6.86 -15.08
C LEU A 333 1.84 5.66 -15.51
N PHE A 334 1.22 5.71 -16.69
CA PHE A 334 0.48 4.57 -17.25
C PHE A 334 1.39 3.34 -17.49
N ASN A 335 2.61 3.58 -17.94
CA ASN A 335 3.66 2.58 -18.15
C ASN A 335 4.26 2.06 -16.84
N ALA A 336 4.05 2.76 -15.73
CA ALA A 336 4.33 2.28 -14.39
C ALA A 336 3.13 1.54 -13.76
N GLY A 337 2.05 1.32 -14.53
CA GLY A 337 0.89 0.55 -14.09
C GLY A 337 -0.16 1.36 -13.32
N PHE A 338 -0.07 2.69 -13.30
CA PHE A 338 -1.11 3.52 -12.72
C PHE A 338 -2.34 3.61 -13.63
N ARG A 339 -3.48 3.87 -12.99
CA ARG A 339 -4.73 4.30 -13.64
C ARG A 339 -5.31 5.47 -12.86
N ASP A 340 -5.95 6.39 -13.57
CA ASP A 340 -6.65 7.51 -12.93
C ASP A 340 -7.88 6.98 -12.17
N ILE A 341 -8.20 7.61 -11.05
CA ILE A 341 -9.43 7.35 -10.32
C ILE A 341 -10.65 7.78 -11.12
N ASP A 342 -10.55 8.85 -11.93
CA ASP A 342 -11.63 9.23 -12.84
C ASP A 342 -11.53 8.47 -14.16
N ARG A 343 -12.15 7.29 -14.17
CA ARG A 343 -12.21 6.41 -15.34
C ARG A 343 -12.94 7.02 -16.53
N ASN A 344 -13.68 8.12 -16.37
CA ASN A 344 -14.35 8.75 -17.50
C ASN A 344 -13.41 9.62 -18.32
N CYS A 345 -12.28 10.04 -17.74
CA CYS A 345 -11.30 10.91 -18.39
C CYS A 345 -10.36 10.18 -19.35
N ASN A 346 -10.39 8.84 -19.43
CA ASN A 346 -9.52 8.06 -20.31
C ASN A 346 -10.07 7.86 -21.74
N ARG A 347 -11.30 8.31 -22.04
CA ARG A 347 -11.95 8.18 -23.36
C ARG A 347 -12.29 9.53 -23.97
N ASN A 348 -12.35 9.57 -25.30
CA ASN A 348 -12.54 10.77 -26.16
C ASN A 348 -13.44 11.82 -25.51
N ARG A 349 -12.87 12.99 -25.14
CA ARG A 349 -13.56 14.18 -24.57
C ARG A 349 -14.91 13.82 -23.95
N ASN A 350 -14.86 12.96 -22.94
CA ASN A 350 -16.06 12.41 -22.36
C ASN A 350 -16.73 13.51 -21.50
N PRO A 351 -18.01 13.85 -21.72
CA PRO A 351 -18.73 14.78 -20.86
C PRO A 351 -18.81 14.31 -19.39
N GLY A 352 -18.54 13.03 -19.12
CA GLY A 352 -18.42 12.48 -17.78
C GLY A 352 -17.07 12.70 -17.09
N CYS A 353 -16.07 13.29 -17.76
CA CYS A 353 -14.77 13.60 -17.17
C CYS A 353 -14.88 14.83 -16.26
N LEU A 354 -14.47 14.67 -15.00
CA LEU A 354 -14.52 15.74 -14.00
C LEU A 354 -13.39 16.74 -14.24
N GLN A 355 -13.76 17.95 -14.66
CA GLN A 355 -12.83 19.04 -14.91
C GLN A 355 -12.30 19.57 -13.58
N THR A 356 -11.02 19.91 -13.50
CA THR A 356 -10.39 20.29 -12.23
C THR A 356 -9.96 21.75 -12.19
N ARG A 357 -10.14 22.49 -13.30
CA ARG A 357 -9.82 23.93 -13.40
C ARG A 357 -11.04 24.75 -13.83
N ASP A 358 -11.17 25.96 -13.28
CA ASP A 358 -12.36 26.80 -13.48
C ASP A 358 -12.40 27.56 -14.81
N ASN A 359 -11.25 28.07 -15.26
CA ASN A 359 -11.16 28.98 -16.42
C ASN A 359 -10.76 28.30 -17.75
N SER A 360 -10.54 26.99 -17.71
CA SER A 360 -10.42 26.11 -18.87
C SER A 360 -11.03 24.79 -18.43
N PRO A 361 -12.15 24.32 -19.02
CA PRO A 361 -12.80 23.06 -18.63
C PRO A 361 -11.92 21.89 -19.07
N SER A 362 -10.79 21.75 -18.38
CA SER A 362 -9.73 20.78 -18.56
C SER A 362 -9.45 20.13 -17.21
N LYS A 363 -9.00 18.89 -17.27
CA LYS A 363 -8.50 18.15 -16.13
C LYS A 363 -6.99 18.23 -16.12
N TYR A 364 -6.42 18.63 -14.99
CA TYR A 364 -4.99 18.71 -14.73
C TYR A 364 -4.58 18.03 -13.42
N ASP A 365 -5.54 17.84 -12.52
CA ASP A 365 -5.34 17.26 -11.19
C ASP A 365 -5.81 15.81 -11.18
N TYR A 366 -4.99 14.94 -10.57
CA TYR A 366 -5.16 13.50 -10.64
C TYR A 366 -5.04 12.82 -9.29
N ILE A 367 -5.75 11.71 -9.16
CA ILE A 367 -5.44 10.66 -8.19
C ILE A 367 -5.14 9.42 -9.01
N PHE A 368 -3.86 9.15 -9.23
CA PHE A 368 -3.41 7.94 -9.88
C PHE A 368 -3.26 6.84 -8.84
N MET A 369 -3.78 5.64 -9.13
CA MET A 369 -3.73 4.49 -8.25
C MET A 369 -3.11 3.25 -8.92
N ARG A 370 -2.32 2.50 -8.16
CA ARG A 370 -1.75 1.20 -8.55
C ARG A 370 -1.95 0.18 -7.43
N LEU A 371 -2.49 -0.99 -7.78
CA LEU A 371 -2.85 -2.07 -6.84
C LEU A 371 -3.82 -1.66 -5.73
N LEU A 372 -4.69 -0.70 -6.05
CA LEU A 372 -5.77 -0.21 -5.19
C LEU A 372 -7.06 -0.15 -6.00
N THR A 373 -8.21 -0.42 -5.40
CA THR A 373 -9.53 -0.37 -6.04
C THR A 373 -10.30 0.86 -5.58
N GLU A 374 -10.87 1.60 -6.52
CA GLU A 374 -11.82 2.66 -6.26
C GLU A 374 -13.14 2.06 -5.76
N THR A 375 -13.62 2.55 -4.62
CA THR A 375 -14.81 2.01 -3.93
C THR A 375 -16.04 2.91 -4.05
N ALA A 376 -15.84 4.12 -4.59
CA ALA A 376 -16.88 5.11 -4.83
C ALA A 376 -16.43 6.06 -5.95
N ARG A 377 -17.40 6.57 -6.72
CA ARG A 377 -17.14 7.53 -7.80
C ARG A 377 -16.35 8.73 -7.25
N PRO A 378 -15.29 9.21 -7.94
CA PRO A 378 -14.57 10.38 -7.52
C PRO A 378 -15.46 11.62 -7.56
N ALA A 379 -15.10 12.61 -6.75
CA ALA A 379 -15.76 13.90 -6.69
C ALA A 379 -14.76 15.03 -6.95
N VAL A 380 -15.23 16.07 -7.63
CA VAL A 380 -14.51 17.33 -7.80
C VAL A 380 -15.47 18.45 -7.35
N PRO A 381 -15.54 18.74 -6.04
CA PRO A 381 -16.45 19.75 -5.52
C PRO A 381 -16.03 21.15 -5.96
N ASP A 382 -17.00 22.00 -6.20
CA ASP A 382 -16.76 23.41 -6.51
C ASP A 382 -16.23 24.16 -5.29
N THR A 383 -15.33 25.10 -5.52
CA THR A 383 -14.73 25.96 -4.52
C THR A 383 -14.37 27.29 -5.16
N THR A 384 -14.29 28.35 -4.36
CA THR A 384 -13.80 29.68 -4.80
C THR A 384 -12.46 30.04 -4.18
N PHE A 385 -11.83 29.09 -3.49
CA PHE A 385 -10.60 29.33 -2.72
C PHE A 385 -9.34 28.90 -3.48
N SER A 386 -9.45 28.47 -4.74
CA SER A 386 -8.36 28.19 -5.65
C SER A 386 -8.91 28.23 -7.08
N ASP A 387 -8.08 28.46 -8.09
CA ASP A 387 -8.46 28.30 -9.50
C ASP A 387 -8.47 26.81 -9.94
N HIS A 388 -8.03 25.93 -9.04
CA HIS A 388 -8.15 24.48 -9.10
C HIS A 388 -9.18 23.97 -8.09
N ARG A 389 -9.92 22.95 -8.50
CA ARG A 389 -10.88 22.23 -7.65
C ARG A 389 -10.25 20.96 -7.08
N PRO A 390 -10.50 20.62 -5.80
CA PRO A 390 -9.94 19.43 -5.20
C PRO A 390 -10.48 18.17 -5.90
N VAL A 391 -9.64 17.17 -6.08
CA VAL A 391 -10.05 15.84 -6.55
C VAL A 391 -10.10 14.92 -5.34
N ILE A 392 -11.22 14.23 -5.15
CA ILE A 392 -11.46 13.35 -4.00
C ILE A 392 -11.81 11.95 -4.50
N GLY A 393 -11.21 10.94 -3.89
CA GLY A 393 -11.52 9.55 -4.18
C GLY A 393 -11.42 8.67 -2.94
N THR A 394 -12.08 7.51 -2.97
CA THR A 394 -12.01 6.52 -1.89
C THR A 394 -11.51 5.20 -2.45
N VAL A 395 -10.42 4.69 -1.90
CA VAL A 395 -9.74 3.49 -2.37
C VAL A 395 -9.57 2.45 -1.27
N GLU A 396 -9.45 1.19 -1.64
CA GLU A 396 -9.06 0.08 -0.77
C GLU A 396 -7.96 -0.75 -1.45
N LEU A 397 -7.36 -1.70 -0.72
CA LEU A 397 -6.45 -2.65 -1.34
C LEU A 397 -7.16 -3.41 -2.47
N SER A 398 -6.53 -3.52 -3.64
CA SER A 398 -7.01 -4.47 -4.64
C SER A 398 -6.95 -5.87 -4.04
N PRO A 399 -8.01 -6.68 -4.13
CA PRO A 399 -7.90 -8.09 -3.76
C PRO A 399 -6.84 -8.73 -4.67
N GLY A 400 -5.89 -9.46 -4.10
CA GLY A 400 -4.86 -10.15 -4.85
C GLY A 400 -5.49 -11.31 -5.61
N TRP A 401 -5.74 -11.14 -6.91
CA TRP A 401 -6.22 -12.21 -7.78
C TRP A 401 -5.08 -12.72 -8.65
N GLU A 402 -4.97 -14.04 -8.77
CA GLU A 402 -3.92 -14.78 -9.49
C GLU A 402 -4.00 -14.66 -11.03
N ASP A 403 -5.02 -13.97 -11.57
CA ASP A 403 -5.24 -13.82 -13.02
C ASP A 403 -5.56 -12.37 -13.39
N ALA A 404 -4.79 -11.80 -14.33
CA ALA A 404 -5.09 -10.52 -14.97
C ALA A 404 -5.87 -10.73 -16.27
N ALA A 405 -7.02 -10.06 -16.43
CA ALA A 405 -7.83 -10.13 -17.64
C ALA A 405 -8.09 -8.74 -18.25
N ALA A 406 -7.90 -8.61 -19.56
CA ALA A 406 -8.19 -7.41 -20.33
C ALA A 406 -9.53 -7.64 -21.00
N CYS A 407 -10.57 -7.03 -20.46
CA CYS A 407 -11.92 -7.23 -20.94
C CYS A 407 -12.46 -5.97 -21.62
N ASN A 408 -12.92 -6.13 -22.86
CA ASN A 408 -13.83 -5.17 -23.48
C ASN A 408 -15.27 -5.56 -23.09
N TYR A 409 -16.24 -4.66 -23.26
CA TYR A 409 -17.64 -4.79 -22.81
C TYR A 409 -18.35 -6.11 -23.17
N ASN A 410 -17.84 -6.87 -24.15
CA ASN A 410 -18.46 -8.09 -24.66
C ASN A 410 -17.56 -9.36 -24.59
N SER A 411 -16.28 -9.26 -24.21
CA SER A 411 -15.36 -10.41 -24.09
C SER A 411 -13.99 -9.98 -23.59
N CYS A 412 -13.26 -10.89 -22.94
CA CYS A 412 -11.85 -10.70 -22.65
C CYS A 412 -11.01 -11.05 -23.89
N VAL A 413 -10.06 -10.17 -24.21
CA VAL A 413 -9.20 -10.25 -25.40
C VAL A 413 -7.80 -10.75 -25.05
N ALA A 414 -7.43 -10.69 -23.77
CA ALA A 414 -6.21 -11.26 -23.26
C ALA A 414 -6.41 -11.71 -21.81
N LYS A 415 -5.81 -12.85 -21.46
CA LYS A 415 -5.64 -13.31 -20.08
C LYS A 415 -4.15 -13.51 -19.80
N VAL A 416 -3.71 -13.06 -18.63
CA VAL A 416 -2.33 -13.20 -18.16
C VAL A 416 -2.34 -13.83 -16.78
N THR A 417 -1.65 -14.95 -16.61
CA THR A 417 -1.56 -15.69 -15.35
C THR A 417 -0.10 -15.79 -14.94
N PHE A 418 0.21 -15.51 -13.67
CA PHE A 418 1.53 -15.79 -13.10
C PHE A 418 1.48 -17.10 -12.30
N LYS A 419 2.34 -18.05 -12.62
CA LYS A 419 2.54 -19.28 -11.85
C LYS A 419 3.78 -19.14 -10.99
N HIS A 420 3.59 -19.26 -9.68
CA HIS A 420 4.66 -19.20 -8.69
C HIS A 420 5.71 -20.29 -8.91
N ASP A 421 5.28 -21.54 -9.09
CA ASP A 421 6.18 -22.66 -9.36
C ASP A 421 6.91 -22.48 -10.70
N GLY A 422 8.21 -22.16 -10.64
CA GLY A 422 9.07 -21.92 -11.80
C GLY A 422 8.89 -20.54 -12.45
N GLU A 423 8.21 -19.60 -11.78
CA GLU A 423 8.10 -18.19 -12.15
C GLU A 423 7.64 -17.95 -13.60
N HIS A 424 6.57 -18.63 -14.02
CA HIS A 424 6.07 -18.57 -15.39
C HIS A 424 4.96 -17.52 -15.56
N LEU A 425 5.10 -16.62 -16.55
CA LEU A 425 4.04 -15.70 -16.96
C LEU A 425 3.39 -16.19 -18.25
N LEU A 426 2.13 -16.63 -18.15
CA LEU A 426 1.35 -17.18 -19.24
C LEU A 426 0.49 -16.09 -19.88
N VAL A 427 0.61 -15.89 -21.19
CA VAL A 427 -0.20 -14.93 -21.96
C VAL A 427 -1.10 -15.67 -22.95
N GLU A 428 -2.39 -15.63 -22.70
CA GLU A 428 -3.43 -16.30 -23.48
C GLU A 428 -4.24 -15.28 -24.29
N ASP A 429 -4.36 -15.53 -25.60
CA ASP A 429 -5.32 -14.85 -26.46
C ASP A 429 -6.67 -15.58 -26.39
N THR A 430 -7.64 -14.93 -25.76
CA THR A 430 -8.96 -15.51 -25.49
C THR A 430 -10.00 -15.15 -26.56
N ASN A 431 -9.64 -14.41 -27.62
CA ASN A 431 -10.60 -13.98 -28.64
C ASN A 431 -10.02 -13.83 -30.07
N ALA A 432 -10.69 -14.41 -31.06
CA ALA A 432 -10.37 -14.35 -32.50
C ALA A 432 -10.68 -12.99 -33.17
N ASN A 433 -10.30 -11.87 -32.57
CA ASN A 433 -10.67 -10.52 -33.06
C ASN A 433 -9.61 -9.87 -33.98
N GLY A 434 -8.52 -10.58 -34.28
CA GLY A 434 -7.40 -10.08 -35.08
C GLY A 434 -6.43 -9.16 -34.33
N LEU A 435 -6.66 -8.90 -33.04
CA LEU A 435 -5.68 -8.29 -32.15
C LEU A 435 -4.79 -9.37 -31.52
N SER A 436 -3.69 -8.94 -30.91
CA SER A 436 -2.83 -9.80 -30.13
C SER A 436 -3.12 -9.63 -28.65
N ALA A 437 -3.08 -10.73 -27.90
CA ALA A 437 -3.00 -10.67 -26.44
C ALA A 437 -1.60 -10.24 -26.00
N VAL A 438 -1.57 -9.35 -25.00
CA VAL A 438 -0.35 -8.72 -24.54
C VAL A 438 -0.26 -8.87 -23.02
N GLY A 439 0.78 -9.54 -22.55
CA GLY A 439 1.18 -9.52 -21.15
C GLY A 439 2.20 -8.41 -20.92
N VAL A 440 1.94 -7.54 -19.96
CA VAL A 440 2.86 -6.48 -19.54
C VAL A 440 3.23 -6.72 -18.10
N TYR A 441 4.52 -6.81 -17.78
CA TYR A 441 4.98 -7.09 -16.43
C TYR A 441 6.17 -6.24 -15.98
N TRP A 442 6.33 -6.12 -14.66
CA TRP A 442 7.43 -5.43 -13.97
C TRP A 442 7.96 -6.33 -12.87
N VAL A 443 9.29 -6.44 -12.75
CA VAL A 443 9.95 -7.21 -11.68
C VAL A 443 10.70 -6.24 -10.77
N GLN A 444 10.64 -6.48 -9.46
CA GLN A 444 11.37 -5.70 -8.48
C GLN A 444 12.87 -5.62 -8.83
N GLY A 445 13.45 -4.43 -8.74
CA GLY A 445 14.88 -4.22 -8.98
C GLY A 445 15.32 -4.24 -10.44
N LYS A 446 14.49 -4.68 -11.41
CA LYS A 446 14.81 -4.64 -12.86
C LYS A 446 14.56 -3.26 -13.51
N GLY A 447 14.27 -2.23 -12.71
CA GLY A 447 14.18 -0.85 -13.16
C GLY A 447 12.85 -0.49 -13.82
N ARG A 448 12.94 0.43 -14.78
CA ARG A 448 11.84 1.35 -15.20
C ARG A 448 11.00 0.82 -16.34
N GLN A 449 11.48 -0.21 -17.02
CA GLN A 449 10.85 -0.74 -18.23
C GLN A 449 9.98 -1.93 -17.85
N HIS A 450 8.70 -1.81 -18.13
CA HIS A 450 7.88 -2.99 -18.27
C HIS A 450 8.43 -3.87 -19.39
N THR A 451 8.25 -5.17 -19.26
CA THR A 451 8.49 -6.11 -20.35
C THR A 451 7.17 -6.52 -20.96
N VAL A 452 7.16 -6.69 -22.28
CA VAL A 452 5.96 -7.01 -23.06
C VAL A 452 6.10 -8.38 -23.68
N VAL A 453 5.16 -9.27 -23.36
CA VAL A 453 5.03 -10.61 -23.92
C VAL A 453 3.85 -10.61 -24.88
N TRP A 454 4.12 -10.94 -26.14
CA TRP A 454 3.13 -10.91 -27.22
C TRP A 454 2.66 -12.32 -27.55
N ASN A 455 1.36 -12.56 -27.41
CA ASN A 455 0.70 -13.67 -28.06
C ASN A 455 0.00 -13.15 -29.33
N SER A 456 0.72 -13.21 -30.45
CA SER A 456 0.30 -12.64 -31.74
C SER A 456 -0.46 -13.59 -32.65
N HIS A 457 -0.70 -14.82 -32.22
CA HIS A 457 -1.38 -15.83 -33.02
C HIS A 457 -2.85 -15.84 -32.64
N GLY A 458 -3.67 -15.14 -33.42
CA GLY A 458 -5.13 -15.22 -33.28
C GLY A 458 -5.59 -16.68 -33.28
N HIS A 459 -6.67 -16.93 -32.54
CA HIS A 459 -7.39 -18.18 -32.22
C HIS A 459 -7.37 -19.40 -33.20
N ASP A 460 -6.83 -19.30 -34.40
CA ASP A 460 -6.68 -20.41 -35.36
C ASP A 460 -5.52 -21.38 -35.02
N SER A 461 -4.76 -21.14 -33.95
CA SER A 461 -3.81 -22.12 -33.41
C SER A 461 -4.38 -22.82 -32.17
N PRO A 462 -4.58 -24.15 -32.17
CA PRO A 462 -5.33 -24.82 -31.11
C PRO A 462 -4.61 -24.95 -29.74
N LYS A 463 -3.35 -24.48 -29.55
CA LYS A 463 -2.61 -24.79 -28.31
C LYS A 463 -1.56 -23.75 -27.88
N ASN A 464 -1.66 -23.46 -26.57
CA ASN A 464 -0.73 -22.89 -25.60
C ASN A 464 -0.72 -21.37 -25.43
N PRO A 465 -0.90 -20.88 -24.19
CA PRO A 465 -0.45 -19.54 -23.83
C PRO A 465 1.04 -19.41 -24.17
N VAL A 466 1.47 -18.21 -24.54
CA VAL A 466 2.91 -17.89 -24.58
C VAL A 466 3.39 -17.97 -23.14
N ASP A 467 4.32 -18.88 -22.89
CA ASP A 467 4.92 -19.12 -21.60
C ASP A 467 6.26 -18.39 -21.51
N GLU A 468 6.26 -17.26 -20.81
CA GLU A 468 7.47 -16.52 -20.49
C GLU A 468 8.04 -17.03 -19.17
N ASN A 469 9.14 -17.78 -19.24
CA ASN A 469 9.89 -18.22 -18.07
C ASN A 469 10.68 -17.03 -17.50
N LEU A 470 10.38 -16.64 -16.26
CA LEU A 470 11.04 -15.52 -15.60
C LEU A 470 12.10 -16.03 -14.62
N THR A 471 13.14 -15.23 -14.44
CA THR A 471 14.08 -15.40 -13.32
C THR A 471 13.86 -14.23 -12.36
N ILE A 472 13.14 -14.50 -11.29
CA ILE A 472 12.81 -13.57 -10.21
C ILE A 472 13.43 -14.14 -8.94
N ALA A 473 14.13 -13.33 -8.15
CA ALA A 473 14.71 -13.83 -6.91
C ALA A 473 13.62 -14.02 -5.86
N GLU A 474 13.77 -15.01 -4.98
CA GLU A 474 12.83 -15.31 -3.90
C GLU A 474 12.54 -14.06 -3.05
N GLY A 475 11.25 -13.82 -2.77
CA GLY A 475 10.79 -12.64 -2.04
C GLY A 475 10.75 -11.36 -2.87
N GLN A 476 11.19 -11.37 -4.14
CA GLN A 476 10.93 -10.27 -5.05
C GLN A 476 9.50 -10.32 -5.58
N TRP A 477 8.93 -9.14 -5.79
CA TRP A 477 7.62 -9.05 -6.40
C TRP A 477 7.67 -8.92 -7.93
N ILE A 478 6.59 -9.40 -8.54
CA ILE A 478 6.18 -9.11 -9.91
C ILE A 478 4.83 -8.39 -9.90
N MET A 479 4.73 -7.36 -10.74
CA MET A 479 3.45 -6.81 -11.15
C MET A 479 3.18 -7.23 -12.59
N TYR A 480 1.93 -7.51 -12.93
CA TYR A 480 1.58 -7.85 -14.30
C TYR A 480 0.16 -7.41 -14.64
N ARG A 481 -0.10 -7.19 -15.93
CA ARG A 481 -1.44 -6.95 -16.45
C ARG A 481 -1.56 -7.50 -17.86
N SER A 482 -2.79 -7.73 -18.25
CA SER A 482 -3.18 -8.05 -19.62
C SER A 482 -3.59 -6.78 -20.36
N CYS A 483 -3.27 -6.71 -21.65
CA CYS A 483 -3.68 -5.68 -22.59
C CYS A 483 -3.97 -6.33 -23.96
N SER A 484 -4.52 -5.57 -24.91
CA SER A 484 -4.50 -5.94 -26.33
C SER A 484 -3.55 -5.05 -27.12
N GLY A 485 -3.21 -5.47 -28.34
CA GLY A 485 -2.37 -4.66 -29.23
C GLY A 485 -2.31 -5.21 -30.65
N HIS A 486 -1.52 -4.55 -31.49
CA HIS A 486 -1.25 -4.99 -32.85
C HIS A 486 0.12 -5.67 -32.94
N GLY A 487 0.15 -7.01 -32.88
CA GLY A 487 1.39 -7.79 -32.79
C GLY A 487 2.38 -7.57 -33.93
N GLY A 488 1.90 -7.31 -35.14
CA GLY A 488 2.76 -7.02 -36.31
C GLY A 488 3.46 -5.67 -36.23
N ALA A 489 2.84 -4.67 -35.59
CA ALA A 489 3.40 -3.33 -35.41
C ALA A 489 4.08 -3.16 -34.05
N LYS A 490 3.91 -4.14 -33.15
CA LYS A 490 4.37 -4.11 -31.75
C LYS A 490 3.85 -2.88 -30.99
N ILE A 491 2.58 -2.55 -31.20
CA ILE A 491 1.89 -1.41 -30.55
C ILE A 491 0.90 -1.94 -29.52
N VAL A 492 1.12 -1.64 -28.24
CA VAL A 492 0.20 -1.96 -27.14
C VAL A 492 -0.92 -0.91 -27.09
N PHE A 493 -2.16 -1.35 -26.98
CA PHE A 493 -3.31 -0.46 -26.78
C PHE A 493 -3.55 -0.29 -25.28
N TRP A 494 -2.88 0.70 -24.66
CA TRP A 494 -2.88 0.89 -23.21
C TRP A 494 -4.25 1.16 -22.58
N ASP A 495 -5.17 1.72 -23.36
CA ASP A 495 -6.57 1.95 -22.97
C ASP A 495 -7.40 0.66 -22.86
N THR A 496 -6.89 -0.44 -23.40
CA THR A 496 -7.50 -1.78 -23.29
C THR A 496 -6.96 -2.60 -22.12
N CYS A 497 -5.95 -2.10 -21.42
CA CYS A 497 -5.32 -2.83 -20.34
C CYS A 497 -6.26 -3.03 -19.14
N GLY A 498 -6.23 -4.24 -18.59
CA GLY A 498 -6.88 -4.57 -17.33
C GLY A 498 -6.18 -3.93 -16.13
N ASN A 499 -6.69 -4.27 -14.94
CA ASN A 499 -6.03 -3.90 -13.69
C ASN A 499 -4.60 -4.49 -13.64
N VAL A 500 -3.72 -3.83 -12.89
CA VAL A 500 -2.44 -4.44 -12.50
C VAL A 500 -2.70 -5.42 -11.36
N HIS A 501 -2.04 -6.57 -11.46
CA HIS A 501 -1.99 -7.67 -10.50
C HIS A 501 -0.58 -7.75 -9.91
N PHE A 502 -0.47 -8.45 -8.80
CA PHE A 502 0.73 -8.49 -7.99
C PHE A 502 0.92 -9.88 -7.40
N ALA A 503 2.15 -10.38 -7.44
CA ALA A 503 2.56 -11.64 -6.85
C ALA A 503 4.00 -11.54 -6.33
N PHE A 504 4.36 -12.41 -5.39
CA PHE A 504 5.75 -12.66 -5.01
C PHE A 504 6.24 -13.93 -5.71
N ALA A 505 7.52 -13.96 -6.08
CA ALA A 505 8.21 -15.18 -6.47
C ALA A 505 8.56 -16.00 -5.23
#